data_AF-A0A377M541-F1
#
_entry.id   AF-A0A377M541-F1
#
_cell.length_a   1.000
_cell.length_b   1.000
_cell.length_c   1.000
_cell.angle_alpha   90.00
_cell.angle_beta   90.00
_cell.angle_gamma   90.00
#
_symmetry.space_group_name_H-M   'P 1'
#
loop_
_entity.id
_entity.type
_entity.pdbx_description
1 polymer ?
#
loop_
_entity_poly.entity_id
_entity_poly.type
_entity_poly.pdbx_seq_one_letter_code
_entity_poly.pdbx_strand_id
1 'polypeptide(L)'
;MLIAAFGVMVWYLSMRDAWVNGRKRDTGLALNSVRKQYQMLLSDGFPYLMITPGFILLVFVVVFPILFGFAIAFTNYNLYHTPPAKLVDWVWV
;
A
#
# COMPACT_ATOMS: atom_id res chain seq x y z
N MET A 1 12.82 6.83 0.29
CA MET A 1 12.56 6.40 -1.10
C MET A 1 11.20 5.72 -1.28
N LEU A 2 10.86 4.70 -0.47
CA LEU A 2 9.57 3.99 -0.59
C LEU A 2 8.33 4.89 -0.46
N ILE A 3 8.33 5.82 0.49
CA ILE A 3 7.21 6.77 0.68
C ILE A 3 7.04 7.68 -0.55
N ALA A 4 8.14 8.16 -1.12
CA ALA A 4 8.11 8.99 -2.32
C ALA A 4 7.61 8.19 -3.54
N ALA A 5 8.07 6.96 -3.72
CA ALA A 5 7.61 6.08 -4.80
C ALA A 5 6.11 5.74 -4.67
N PHE A 6 5.65 5.45 -3.45
CA PHE A 6 4.23 5.24 -3.16
C PHE A 6 3.40 6.50 -3.45
N GLY A 7 3.89 7.68 -3.05
CA GLY A 7 3.24 8.96 -3.33
C GLY A 7 3.10 9.25 -4.83
N VAL A 8 4.16 9.02 -5.61
CA VAL A 8 4.14 9.19 -7.08
C VAL A 8 3.19 8.19 -7.74
N MET A 9 3.18 6.94 -7.29
CA MET A 9 2.24 5.93 -7.78
C MET A 9 0.79 6.36 -7.54
N VAL A 10 0.44 6.78 -6.32
CA VAL A 10 -0.92 7.24 -5.99
C VAL A 10 -1.29 8.46 -6.84
N TRP A 11 -0.40 9.45 -6.97
CA TRP A 11 -0.64 10.64 -7.79
C TRP A 11 -0.92 10.30 -9.26
N TYR A 12 -0.10 9.41 -9.85
CA TYR A 12 -0.30 8.95 -11.22
C TYR A 12 -1.63 8.22 -11.41
N LEU A 13 -1.99 7.33 -10.47
CA LEU A 13 -3.25 6.60 -10.50
C LEU A 13 -4.45 7.55 -10.37
N SER A 14 -4.40 8.54 -9.49
CA SER A 14 -5.45 9.55 -9.33
C SER A 14 -5.64 10.39 -10.60
N MET A 15 -4.55 10.82 -11.25
CA MET A 15 -4.62 11.58 -12.49
C MET A 15 -5.22 10.73 -13.63
N ARG A 16 -4.81 9.47 -13.75
CA ARG A 16 -5.37 8.54 -14.74
C ARG A 16 -6.86 8.29 -14.51
N ASP A 17 -7.28 8.08 -13.27
CA ASP A 17 -8.69 7.85 -12.93
C ASP A 17 -9.55 9.08 -13.25
N ALA A 18 -9.06 10.29 -12.95
CA ALA A 18 -9.73 11.53 -13.32
C ALA A 18 -9.92 11.65 -14.85
N TRP A 19 -8.91 11.30 -15.64
CA TRP A 19 -9.01 11.33 -17.11
C TRP A 19 -10.02 10.32 -17.65
N VAL A 20 -10.00 9.08 -17.16
CA VAL A 20 -10.95 8.03 -17.57
C VAL A 20 -12.38 8.39 -17.19
N ASN A 21 -12.60 8.94 -16.00
CA ASN A 21 -13.92 9.38 -15.55
C ASN A 21 -14.40 10.61 -16.34
N GLY A 22 -13.51 11.55 -16.67
CA GLY A 22 -13.80 12.67 -17.58
C GLY A 22 -14.29 12.17 -18.94
N ARG A 23 -13.57 11.22 -19.55
CA ARG A 23 -13.96 10.64 -20.85
C ARG A 23 -15.32 9.95 -20.80
N LYS A 24 -15.63 9.21 -19.72
CA LYS A 24 -16.94 8.57 -19.52
C LYS A 24 -18.07 9.60 -19.47
N ARG A 25 -17.83 10.71 -18.77
CA ARG A 25 -18.76 11.84 -18.70
C ARG A 25 -19.02 12.46 -20.08
N ASP A 26 -17.98 12.66 -20.88
CA ASP A 26 -18.08 13.22 -22.24
C ASP A 26 -18.86 12.30 -23.20
N THR A 27 -18.73 10.97 -23.03
CA THR A 27 -19.49 9.97 -23.81
C THR A 27 -20.95 9.80 -23.36
N GLY A 28 -21.43 10.59 -22.39
CA GLY A 28 -22.79 10.48 -21.85
C GLY A 28 -23.02 9.24 -20.97
N LEU A 29 -21.95 8.51 -20.61
CA LEU A 29 -22.05 7.38 -19.70
C LEU A 29 -22.25 7.89 -18.27
N ALA A 30 -23.22 7.32 -17.56
CA ALA A 30 -23.46 7.65 -16.16
C ALA A 30 -22.21 7.33 -15.32
N LEU A 31 -21.64 8.35 -14.69
CA LEU A 31 -20.57 8.18 -13.72
C LEU A 31 -21.08 7.33 -12.55
N ASN A 32 -20.26 6.36 -12.14
CA ASN A 32 -20.57 5.60 -10.94
C ASN A 32 -20.47 6.54 -9.73
N SER A 33 -21.62 6.92 -9.17
CA SER A 33 -21.69 7.67 -7.92
C SER A 33 -21.03 6.87 -6.79
N VAL A 34 -20.47 7.56 -5.78
CA VAL A 34 -19.95 6.95 -4.54
C VAL A 34 -20.98 6.02 -3.91
N ARG A 35 -22.27 6.37 -3.97
CA ARG A 35 -23.37 5.51 -3.52
C ARG A 35 -23.47 4.20 -4.31
N LYS A 36 -23.29 4.27 -5.63
CA LYS A 36 -23.35 3.11 -6.53
C LYS A 36 -22.12 2.23 -6.37
N GLN A 37 -20.94 2.81 -6.17
CA GLN A 37 -19.73 2.07 -5.81
C GLN A 37 -19.90 1.32 -4.50
N TYR A 38 -20.46 1.96 -3.46
CA TYR A 38 -20.72 1.30 -2.19
C TYR A 38 -21.74 0.15 -2.32
N GLN A 39 -22.82 0.36 -3.10
CA GLN A 39 -23.77 -0.71 -3.41
C GLN A 39 -23.13 -1.87 -4.18
N MET A 40 -22.26 -1.60 -5.17
CA MET A 40 -21.50 -2.64 -5.87
C MET A 40 -20.56 -3.39 -4.93
N LEU A 41 -19.91 -2.69 -4.00
CA LEU A 41 -19.04 -3.30 -2.99
C LEU A 41 -19.82 -4.21 -2.03
N LEU A 42 -21.05 -3.86 -1.68
CA LEU A 42 -21.90 -4.67 -0.81
C LEU A 42 -22.63 -5.82 -1.53
N SER A 43 -22.87 -5.71 -2.84
CA SER A 43 -23.54 -6.75 -3.63
C SER A 43 -22.55 -7.77 -4.18
N ASP A 44 -21.58 -7.30 -4.96
CA ASP A 44 -20.62 -8.16 -5.66
C ASP A 44 -19.26 -8.24 -4.93
N GLY A 45 -18.94 -7.22 -4.12
CA GLY A 45 -17.68 -7.11 -3.40
C GLY A 45 -17.69 -7.65 -1.95
N PHE A 46 -18.82 -8.18 -1.47
CA PHE A 46 -18.98 -8.57 -0.07
C PHE A 46 -17.92 -9.56 0.42
N PRO A 47 -17.54 -10.62 -0.34
CA PRO A 47 -16.48 -11.53 0.07
C PRO A 47 -15.14 -10.80 0.30
N TYR A 48 -14.80 -9.84 -0.55
CA TYR A 48 -13.57 -9.06 -0.41
C TYR A 48 -13.62 -8.15 0.81
N LEU A 49 -14.75 -7.51 1.08
CA LEU A 49 -14.94 -6.66 2.25
C LEU A 49 -14.79 -7.46 3.55
N MET A 50 -15.32 -8.68 3.58
CA MET A 50 -15.21 -9.57 4.75
C MET A 50 -13.79 -10.08 4.98
N ILE A 51 -13.01 -10.33 3.92
CA ILE A 51 -11.61 -10.79 4.02
C ILE A 51 -10.65 -9.62 4.33
N THR A 52 -11.02 -8.38 4.00
CA THR A 52 -10.15 -7.19 4.13
C THR A 52 -9.51 -7.04 5.53
N PRO A 53 -10.25 -7.13 6.66
CA PRO A 53 -9.64 -7.03 7.99
C PRO A 53 -8.59 -8.13 8.25
N GLY A 54 -8.87 -9.36 7.82
CA GLY A 54 -7.94 -10.48 7.95
C GLY A 54 -6.68 -10.30 7.09
N PHE A 55 -6.83 -9.75 5.88
CA PHE A 55 -5.71 -9.42 5.02
C PHE A 55 -4.83 -8.32 5.62
N ILE A 56 -5.42 -7.27 6.19
CA ILE A 56 -4.67 -6.21 6.89
C ILE A 56 -3.85 -6.82 8.03
N LEU A 57 -4.47 -7.68 8.86
CA LEU A 57 -3.79 -8.41 9.92
C LEU A 57 -2.63 -9.27 9.39
N LEU A 58 -2.83 -10.01 8.31
CA LEU A 58 -1.80 -10.83 7.67
C LEU A 58 -0.61 -9.97 7.22
N VAL A 59 -0.86 -8.82 6.62
CA VAL A 59 0.21 -7.91 6.20
C VAL A 59 1.03 -7.45 7.41
N PHE A 60 0.39 -7.08 8.51
CA PHE A 60 1.10 -6.63 9.72
C PHE A 60 1.80 -7.76 10.48
N VAL A 61 1.22 -8.95 10.55
CA VAL A 61 1.76 -10.06 11.35
C VAL A 61 2.80 -10.87 10.58
N VAL A 62 2.68 -10.99 9.26
CA VAL A 62 3.51 -11.88 8.45
C VAL A 62 4.42 -11.09 7.52
N VAL A 63 3.83 -10.27 6.64
CA VAL A 63 4.59 -9.59 5.59
C VAL A 63 5.54 -8.55 6.19
N PHE A 64 5.06 -7.77 7.17
CA PHE A 64 5.85 -6.71 7.79
C PHE A 64 7.09 -7.24 8.53
N PRO A 65 7.02 -8.29 9.39
CA PRO A 65 8.21 -8.88 9.99
C PRO A 65 9.18 -9.49 8.98
N ILE A 66 8.69 -10.09 7.89
CA ILE A 66 9.56 -10.62 6.83
C ILE A 66 10.35 -9.49 6.17
N LEU A 67 9.68 -8.40 5.80
CA LEU A 67 10.34 -7.23 5.20
C LEU A 67 11.35 -6.62 6.17
N PHE A 68 11.02 -6.55 7.47
CA PHE A 68 11.91 -6.02 8.49
C PHE A 68 13.12 -6.94 8.74
N GLY A 69 12.91 -8.25 8.83
CA GLY A 69 13.99 -9.23 8.95
C GLY A 69 14.90 -9.25 7.72
N PHE A 70 14.31 -9.16 6.53
CA PHE A 70 15.07 -8.99 5.28
C PHE A 70 15.89 -7.70 5.32
N ALA A 71 15.31 -6.57 5.71
CA ALA A 71 16.04 -5.31 5.83
C ALA A 71 17.19 -5.40 6.84
N ILE A 72 16.98 -6.03 8.01
CA ILE A 72 18.03 -6.25 9.01
C ILE A 72 19.15 -7.15 8.48
N ALA A 73 18.83 -8.15 7.66
CA ALA A 73 19.85 -9.02 7.09
C ALA A 73 20.88 -8.27 6.22
N PHE A 74 20.55 -7.07 5.73
CA PHE A 74 21.46 -6.21 5.01
C PHE A 74 22.01 -5.04 5.86
N THR A 75 21.69 -4.97 7.15
CA THR A 75 22.25 -3.99 8.10
C THR A 75 23.22 -4.64 9.09
N ASN A 76 24.17 -3.87 9.63
CA ASN A 76 25.14 -4.33 10.65
C ASN A 76 24.48 -4.40 12.04
N TYR A 77 23.48 -5.25 12.19
CA TYR A 77 22.83 -5.51 13.47
C TYR A 77 23.49 -6.73 14.14
N ASN A 78 24.47 -6.50 15.04
CA ASN A 78 25.10 -7.56 15.84
C ASN A 78 25.05 -7.25 17.35
N LEU A 79 25.35 -8.24 18.19
CA LEU A 79 25.31 -8.15 19.67
C LEU A 79 26.17 -7.00 20.26
N TYR A 80 27.14 -6.48 19.50
CA TYR A 80 28.05 -5.36 19.84
C TYR A 80 27.67 -4.01 19.18
N HIS A 81 26.58 -3.96 18.40
CA HIS A 81 26.03 -2.77 17.72
C HIS A 81 24.60 -2.46 18.18
N THR A 82 24.31 -2.66 19.46
CA THR A 82 23.02 -2.32 20.07
C THR A 82 23.04 -0.87 20.60
N PRO A 83 22.06 0.00 20.28
CA PRO A 83 22.08 1.42 20.67
C PRO A 83 22.07 1.60 22.20
N PRO A 84 22.84 2.60 22.72
CA PRO A 84 22.34 3.97 22.69
C PRO A 84 23.27 4.98 21.99
N ALA A 85 24.41 4.57 21.43
CA ALA A 85 25.42 5.51 20.90
C ALA A 85 25.98 5.18 19.50
N LYS A 86 25.47 4.18 18.78
CA LYS A 86 25.93 3.86 17.41
C LYS A 86 24.75 3.73 16.45
N LEU A 87 24.81 4.51 15.35
CA LEU A 87 23.89 4.36 14.23
C LEU A 87 24.19 3.04 13.51
N VAL A 88 23.14 2.36 13.05
CA VAL A 88 23.26 1.09 12.33
C VAL A 88 23.67 1.40 10.89
N ASP A 89 24.83 0.89 10.45
CA ASP A 89 25.33 1.04 9.08
C ASP A 89 24.94 -0.14 8.18
N TRP A 90 24.87 0.09 6.87
CA TRP A 90 24.56 -0.94 5.88
C TRP A 90 25.81 -1.79 5.57
N VAL A 91 25.69 -3.12 5.49
CA VAL A 91 26.87 -4.03 5.43
C VAL A 91 27.73 -3.84 4.16
N TRP A 92 27.21 -3.13 3.16
CA TRP A 92 27.85 -2.95 1.85
C TRP A 92 28.37 -1.52 1.59
N VAL A 93 28.37 -0.63 2.59
CA VAL A 93 29.00 0.71 2.55
C VAL A 93 29.71 1.01 3.86
#